data_AF-A0A3Q9FXZ1-F1
#
_entry.id   AF-A0A3Q9FXZ1-F1
#
_cell.length_a   1.000
_cell.length_b   1.000
_cell.length_c   1.000
_cell.angle_alpha   90.00
_cell.angle_beta   90.00
_cell.angle_gamma   90.00
#
_symmetry.space_group_name_H-M   'P 1'
#
loop_
_entity.id
_entity.type
_entity.pdbx_description
1 polymer ?
#
loop_
_entity_poly.entity_id
_entity_poly.type
_entity_poly.pdbx_seq_one_letter_code
_entity_poly.pdbx_strand_id
1 'polypeptide(L)'
;MSRIAPHLGACAGAHVHTVRRPLLNEETRALDVLADSAYSTAALWATLTAAGHRLLIKPAALKKAVTGGFTLDDFRIDAAAGTVTCPAGHTTALLPPGGKHQQRKAWFTAKQCTICPLRPRCTTAKGGRVVTWRPHHHLQEAARQQAADPTWQADYRRWRPAVERTIAWLVHRGNRRLPCRGTIKGERWIRHRAAALNLRRLINLGLDHHNGTWTLAPTSP
;
A
#
# COMPACT_ATOMS: atom_id res chain seq x y z
N MET A 1 -12.51 -15.25 14.00
CA MET A 1 -11.60 -14.62 13.02
C MET A 1 -11.11 -13.30 13.61
N SER A 2 -9.87 -13.22 14.10
CA SER A 2 -9.27 -11.94 14.53
C SER A 2 -8.90 -11.13 13.30
N ARG A 3 -9.23 -9.83 13.29
CA ARG A 3 -9.00 -8.91 12.17
C ARG A 3 -8.28 -7.69 12.72
N ILE A 4 -7.09 -7.39 12.21
CA ILE A 4 -6.27 -6.28 12.70
C ILE A 4 -6.17 -5.22 11.61
N ALA A 5 -6.73 -4.04 11.88
CA ALA A 5 -6.39 -2.84 11.13
C ALA A 5 -5.06 -2.31 11.71
N PRO A 6 -4.01 -2.10 10.90
CA PRO A 6 -2.76 -1.55 11.40
C PRO A 6 -2.99 -0.11 11.90
N HIS A 7 -3.04 0.05 13.21
CA HIS A 7 -3.06 1.35 13.87
C HIS A 7 -1.63 1.92 13.96
N LEU A 8 -1.50 3.19 13.59
CA LEU A 8 -0.28 3.99 13.59
C LEU A 8 0.40 3.95 14.98
N GLY A 9 1.38 3.06 15.14
CA GLY A 9 2.36 3.10 16.22
C GLY A 9 3.72 3.40 15.62
N ALA A 10 4.18 4.63 15.80
CA ALA A 10 5.53 5.04 15.41
C ALA A 10 6.55 4.47 16.41
N CYS A 11 7.64 3.90 15.89
CA CYS A 11 8.95 3.76 16.54
C CYS A 11 10.02 4.14 15.50
N ALA A 12 11.15 4.64 15.98
CA ALA A 12 12.24 5.22 15.22
C ALA A 12 12.68 4.37 14.00
N GLY A 13 12.77 5.03 12.82
CA GLY A 13 13.06 4.40 11.52
C GLY A 13 11.97 4.56 10.46
N ALA A 14 11.06 5.52 10.62
CA ALA A 14 9.83 5.66 9.84
C ALA A 14 10.05 6.19 8.40
N HIS A 15 10.43 5.30 7.49
CA HIS A 15 9.85 5.32 6.15
C HIS A 15 8.46 4.66 6.22
N VAL A 16 7.50 5.18 5.45
CA VAL A 16 6.10 4.68 5.33
C VAL A 16 5.98 3.17 5.01
N HIS A 17 7.11 2.51 4.70
CA HIS A 17 7.19 1.09 4.35
C HIS A 17 7.63 0.17 5.50
N THR A 18 8.05 0.70 6.64
CA THR A 18 8.19 -0.11 7.86
C THR A 18 6.79 -0.27 8.44
N VAL A 19 5.97 -1.09 7.76
CA VAL A 19 4.80 -1.66 8.42
C VAL A 19 5.28 -2.30 9.69
N ARG A 20 4.50 -2.09 10.75
CA ARG A 20 4.77 -2.53 12.11
C ARG A 20 4.75 -4.06 12.17
N ARG A 21 5.77 -4.69 11.57
CA ARG A 21 6.12 -6.10 11.57
C ARG A 21 6.05 -6.68 13.00
N PRO A 22 6.45 -5.95 14.07
CA PRO A 22 6.29 -6.45 15.44
C PRO A 22 4.85 -6.77 15.84
N LEU A 23 3.84 -6.02 15.38
CA LEU A 23 2.43 -6.28 15.74
C LEU A 23 1.88 -7.56 15.11
N LEU A 24 2.41 -7.97 13.96
CA LEU A 24 1.97 -9.18 13.26
C LEU A 24 2.84 -10.38 13.60
N ASN A 25 4.08 -10.16 14.07
CA ASN A 25 5.00 -11.22 14.45
C ASN A 25 4.52 -12.02 15.68
N GLU A 26 3.70 -11.42 16.54
CA GLU A 26 3.12 -12.08 17.71
C GLU A 26 1.85 -12.88 17.37
N GLU A 27 1.33 -12.74 16.16
CA GLU A 27 0.11 -13.39 15.70
C GLU A 27 0.44 -14.74 15.07
N THR A 28 0.03 -15.82 15.73
CA THR A 28 0.29 -17.21 15.29
C THR A 28 -0.70 -17.71 14.24
N ARG A 29 -1.69 -16.88 13.87
CA ARG A 29 -2.81 -17.25 12.99
C ARG A 29 -2.79 -16.42 11.72
N ALA A 30 -3.31 -16.98 10.63
CA ALA A 30 -3.61 -16.21 9.44
C ALA A 30 -4.63 -15.10 9.75
N LEU A 31 -4.38 -13.89 9.26
CA LEU A 31 -5.19 -12.69 9.50
C LEU A 31 -5.64 -12.10 8.16
N ASP A 32 -6.77 -11.39 8.19
CA ASP A 32 -7.17 -10.46 7.14
C ASP A 32 -6.48 -9.11 7.38
N VAL A 33 -5.53 -8.74 6.52
CA VAL A 33 -4.77 -7.48 6.63
C VAL A 33 -5.36 -6.43 5.68
N LEU A 34 -5.99 -5.40 6.25
CA LEU A 34 -6.59 -4.29 5.51
C LEU A 34 -5.63 -3.09 5.48
N ALA A 35 -5.31 -2.56 4.29
CA ALA A 35 -4.53 -1.32 4.19
C ALA A 35 -4.80 -0.53 2.90
N ASP A 36 -4.45 0.76 2.92
CA ASP A 36 -4.56 1.63 1.75
C ASP A 36 -3.39 1.43 0.76
N SER A 37 -3.44 2.17 -0.36
CA SER A 37 -2.43 2.08 -1.41
C SER A 37 -1.04 2.59 -1.03
N ALA A 38 -0.88 3.39 0.03
CA ALA A 38 0.43 3.79 0.51
C ALA A 38 1.23 2.60 1.08
N TYR A 39 0.51 1.55 1.51
CA TYR A 39 1.08 0.30 1.99
C TYR A 39 1.20 -0.77 0.89
N SER A 40 0.90 -0.47 -0.38
CA SER A 40 0.89 -1.46 -1.45
C SER A 40 2.28 -1.80 -2.04
N THR A 41 3.36 -1.72 -1.26
CA THR A 41 4.69 -2.02 -1.78
C THR A 41 4.90 -3.50 -2.01
N ALA A 42 5.62 -3.83 -3.08
CA ALA A 42 6.01 -5.19 -3.44
C ALA A 42 6.64 -5.97 -2.27
N ALA A 43 7.53 -5.32 -1.51
CA ALA A 43 8.22 -5.94 -0.38
C ALA A 43 7.27 -6.26 0.78
N LEU A 44 6.29 -5.37 1.05
CA LEU A 44 5.28 -5.64 2.08
C LEU A 44 4.39 -6.82 1.66
N TRP A 45 3.90 -6.80 0.42
CA TRP A 45 3.10 -7.89 -0.13
C TRP A 45 3.84 -9.23 0.00
N ALA A 46 5.10 -9.30 -0.45
CA ALA A 46 5.93 -10.49 -0.32
C ALA A 46 6.02 -10.99 1.14
N THR A 47 6.26 -10.05 2.08
CA THR A 47 6.40 -10.39 3.50
C THR A 47 5.11 -10.94 4.09
N LEU A 48 3.96 -10.29 3.83
CA LEU A 48 2.68 -10.68 4.42
C LEU A 48 2.09 -11.92 3.74
N THR A 49 2.31 -12.10 2.44
CA THR A 49 1.95 -13.34 1.73
C THR A 49 2.77 -14.52 2.25
N ALA A 50 4.08 -14.35 2.46
CA ALA A 50 4.93 -15.39 3.04
C ALA A 50 4.52 -15.77 4.47
N ALA A 51 3.96 -14.82 5.23
CA ALA A 51 3.40 -15.06 6.56
C ALA A 51 2.00 -15.73 6.54
N GLY A 52 1.44 -16.01 5.36
CA GLY A 52 0.15 -16.70 5.22
C GLY A 52 -1.08 -15.82 5.49
N HIS A 53 -0.92 -14.49 5.51
CA HIS A 53 -2.04 -13.58 5.71
C HIS A 53 -2.86 -13.37 4.42
N ARG A 54 -4.17 -13.15 4.57
CA ARG A 54 -5.05 -12.72 3.48
C ARG A 54 -5.00 -11.20 3.35
N LEU A 55 -4.66 -10.71 2.17
CA LEU A 55 -4.38 -9.28 1.96
C LEU A 55 -5.57 -8.56 1.32
N LEU A 56 -6.13 -7.61 2.06
CA LEU A 56 -7.10 -6.62 1.61
C LEU A 56 -6.40 -5.25 1.47
N ILE A 57 -5.27 -5.23 0.76
CA ILE A 57 -4.47 -4.02 0.55
C ILE A 57 -4.85 -3.43 -0.80
N LYS A 58 -5.33 -2.19 -0.84
CA LYS A 58 -5.66 -1.53 -2.10
C LYS A 58 -4.40 -1.42 -2.97
N PRO A 59 -4.36 -1.98 -4.19
CA PRO A 59 -3.18 -1.88 -5.03
C PRO A 59 -2.94 -0.44 -5.48
N ALA A 60 -1.68 -0.05 -5.63
CA ALA A 60 -1.33 1.23 -6.26
C ALA A 60 -1.85 1.27 -7.69
N ALA A 61 -2.42 2.43 -8.07
CA ALA A 61 -2.81 2.67 -9.45
C ALA A 61 -1.57 2.69 -10.34
N LEU A 62 -1.67 2.06 -11.51
CA LEU A 62 -0.63 2.11 -12.53
C LEU A 62 -0.55 3.51 -13.11
N LYS A 63 0.67 4.03 -13.25
CA LYS A 63 0.91 5.27 -13.98
C LYS A 63 0.84 4.97 -15.47
N LYS A 64 -0.07 5.66 -16.16
CA LYS A 64 -0.16 5.67 -17.62
C LYS A 64 0.68 6.83 -18.15
N ALA A 65 1.47 6.61 -19.21
CA ALA A 65 2.19 7.72 -19.84
C ALA A 65 1.28 8.58 -20.73
N VAL A 66 0.18 8.00 -21.20
CA VAL A 66 -0.88 8.66 -21.97
C VAL A 66 -2.21 8.30 -21.34
N THR A 67 -3.12 9.26 -21.20
CA THR A 67 -4.48 9.01 -20.69
C THR A 67 -5.18 7.94 -21.52
N GLY A 68 -5.74 6.90 -20.87
CA GLY A 68 -6.34 5.74 -21.57
C GLY A 68 -5.34 4.83 -22.31
N GLY A 69 -4.04 5.11 -22.19
CA GLY A 69 -2.97 4.36 -22.83
C GLY A 69 -2.49 3.14 -22.04
N PHE A 70 -1.42 2.53 -22.57
CA PHE A 70 -0.81 1.33 -22.00
C PHE A 70 -0.08 1.60 -20.68
N THR A 71 -0.26 0.68 -19.76
CA THR A 71 0.38 0.55 -18.45
C THR A 71 1.54 -0.43 -18.51
N LEU A 72 2.17 -0.71 -17.36
CA LEU A 72 3.20 -1.73 -17.25
C LEU A 72 2.66 -3.15 -17.45
N ASP A 73 1.40 -3.39 -17.06
CA ASP A 73 0.76 -4.71 -17.15
C ASP A 73 0.45 -5.12 -18.59
N ASP A 74 0.42 -4.17 -19.52
CA ASP A 74 0.25 -4.45 -20.94
C ASP A 74 1.57 -4.95 -21.61
N PHE A 75 2.69 -4.90 -20.89
CA PHE A 75 3.99 -5.36 -21.38
C PHE A 75 4.27 -6.75 -20.81
N ARG A 76 4.64 -7.69 -21.69
CA ARG A 76 5.05 -9.03 -21.26
C ARG A 76 6.50 -8.99 -20.80
N ILE A 77 6.74 -9.28 -19.53
CA ILE A 77 8.06 -9.20 -18.91
C ILE A 77 8.55 -10.61 -18.59
N ASP A 78 9.62 -11.03 -19.26
CA ASP A 78 10.33 -12.26 -18.94
C ASP A 78 11.55 -11.92 -18.08
N ALA A 79 11.39 -12.05 -16.77
CA ALA A 79 12.47 -11.73 -15.83
C ALA A 79 13.64 -12.71 -15.92
N ALA A 80 13.38 -13.97 -16.32
CA ALA A 80 14.37 -15.04 -16.39
C ALA A 80 15.23 -14.91 -17.66
N ALA A 81 14.59 -14.69 -18.81
CA ALA A 81 15.29 -14.37 -20.06
C ALA A 81 15.84 -12.93 -20.07
N GLY A 82 15.38 -12.08 -19.14
CA GLY A 82 15.79 -10.69 -19.06
C GLY A 82 15.28 -9.85 -20.24
N THR A 83 14.03 -10.03 -20.67
CA THR A 83 13.45 -9.32 -21.81
C THR A 83 12.08 -8.71 -21.49
N VAL A 84 11.69 -7.70 -22.26
CA VAL A 84 10.34 -7.11 -22.25
C VAL A 84 9.81 -7.04 -23.66
N THR A 85 8.58 -7.51 -23.88
CA THR A 85 7.83 -7.38 -25.12
C THR A 85 6.71 -6.35 -24.94
N CYS A 86 6.59 -5.39 -25.86
CA CYS A 86 5.51 -4.39 -25.85
C CYS A 86 4.23 -4.91 -26.53
N PRO A 87 3.08 -4.22 -26.37
CA PRO A 87 1.82 -4.61 -27.02
C PRO A 87 1.87 -4.70 -28.55
N ALA A 88 2.83 -4.03 -29.19
CA ALA A 88 3.04 -4.10 -30.64
C ALA A 88 3.97 -5.27 -31.07
N GLY A 89 4.41 -6.11 -30.13
CA GLY A 89 5.26 -7.28 -30.40
C GLY A 89 6.77 -7.02 -30.39
N HIS A 90 7.23 -5.76 -30.29
CA HIS A 90 8.66 -5.48 -30.20
C HIS A 90 9.24 -5.97 -28.86
N THR A 91 10.39 -6.61 -28.91
CA THR A 91 11.09 -7.12 -27.72
C THR A 91 12.43 -6.41 -27.53
N THR A 92 12.78 -6.06 -26.30
CA THR A 92 14.05 -5.43 -25.91
C THR A 92 14.58 -6.02 -24.61
N ALA A 93 15.88 -5.88 -24.36
CA ALA A 93 16.52 -6.40 -23.16
C ALA A 93 16.14 -5.58 -21.91
N LEU A 94 16.00 -6.27 -20.78
CA LEU A 94 15.98 -5.67 -19.44
C LEU A 94 17.41 -5.42 -18.99
N LEU A 95 17.75 -4.14 -18.84
CA LEU A 95 19.03 -3.73 -18.27
C LEU A 95 19.26 -4.35 -16.88
N PRO A 96 20.54 -4.49 -16.46
CA PRO A 96 20.88 -4.92 -15.12
C PRO A 96 20.17 -4.11 -14.03
N PRO A 97 19.88 -4.70 -12.86
CA PRO A 97 19.26 -3.99 -11.74
C PRO A 97 20.16 -2.84 -11.27
N GLY A 98 19.53 -1.73 -10.86
CA GLY A 98 20.27 -0.58 -10.37
C GLY A 98 19.45 0.35 -9.46
N GLY A 99 20.17 1.21 -8.74
CA GLY A 99 19.61 2.17 -7.78
C GLY A 99 19.08 1.54 -6.49
N LYS A 100 18.59 2.40 -5.57
CA LYS A 100 18.15 1.99 -4.21
C LYS A 100 17.08 0.89 -4.19
N HIS A 101 16.23 0.82 -5.21
CA HIS A 101 15.13 -0.15 -5.27
C HIS A 101 15.38 -1.31 -6.25
N GLN A 102 16.62 -1.49 -6.72
CA GLN A 102 17.01 -2.57 -7.63
C GLN A 102 16.12 -2.66 -8.88
N GLN A 103 15.65 -1.52 -9.38
CA GLN A 103 14.81 -1.49 -10.57
C GLN A 103 15.61 -1.81 -11.83
N ARG A 104 14.97 -2.47 -12.78
CA ARG A 104 15.48 -2.72 -14.14
C ARG A 104 14.74 -1.83 -15.12
N LYS A 105 15.38 -1.50 -16.24
CA LYS A 105 14.78 -0.67 -17.28
C LYS A 105 14.85 -1.38 -18.63
N ALA A 106 13.83 -1.21 -19.46
CA ALA A 106 13.78 -1.66 -20.84
C ALA A 106 13.57 -0.44 -21.74
N TRP A 107 14.40 -0.30 -22.77
CA TRP A 107 14.41 0.88 -23.63
C TRP A 107 13.89 0.46 -25.00
N PHE A 108 12.72 0.98 -25.37
CA PHE A 108 12.18 0.92 -26.71
C PHE A 108 12.58 2.21 -27.43
N THR A 109 13.43 2.08 -28.44
CA THR A 109 14.06 3.23 -29.10
C THR A 109 13.06 4.00 -29.96
N ALA A 110 13.40 5.26 -30.28
CA ALA A 110 12.61 6.06 -31.21
C ALA A 110 12.39 5.34 -32.55
N LYS A 111 13.37 4.61 -33.08
CA LYS A 111 13.23 3.87 -34.34
C LYS A 111 12.10 2.84 -34.30
N GLN A 112 11.97 2.10 -33.20
CA GLN A 112 10.89 1.12 -33.00
C GLN A 112 9.54 1.81 -32.78
N CYS A 113 9.52 2.89 -31.99
CA CYS A 113 8.28 3.53 -31.60
C CYS A 113 7.70 4.47 -32.68
N THR A 114 8.53 5.18 -33.45
CA THR A 114 8.07 6.23 -34.38
C THR A 114 7.15 5.69 -35.47
N ILE A 115 7.45 4.51 -36.00
CA ILE A 115 6.64 3.82 -37.02
C ILE A 115 5.52 2.95 -36.41
N CYS A 116 5.46 2.84 -35.08
CA CYS A 116 4.51 1.96 -34.42
C CYS A 116 3.10 2.56 -34.41
N PRO A 117 2.07 1.86 -34.94
CA PRO A 117 0.69 2.37 -34.96
C PRO A 117 0.10 2.55 -33.55
N LEU A 118 0.63 1.83 -32.55
CA LEU A 118 0.22 1.94 -31.16
C LEU A 118 0.89 3.11 -30.40
N ARG A 119 1.83 3.84 -31.02
CA ARG A 119 2.56 4.95 -30.38
C ARG A 119 1.65 6.01 -29.73
N PRO A 120 0.56 6.49 -30.37
CA PRO A 120 -0.31 7.51 -29.78
C PRO A 120 -0.90 7.09 -28.42
N ARG A 121 -1.13 5.78 -28.21
CA ARG A 121 -1.61 5.21 -26.93
C ARG A 121 -0.47 4.76 -26.01
N CYS A 122 0.76 4.70 -26.50
CA CYS A 122 1.90 4.12 -25.78
C CYS A 122 2.83 5.18 -25.15
N THR A 123 3.20 6.24 -25.87
CA THR A 123 4.17 7.24 -25.36
C THR A 123 4.06 8.57 -26.09
N THR A 124 4.26 9.68 -25.37
CA THR A 124 4.43 11.03 -25.93
C THR A 124 5.90 11.41 -26.11
N ALA A 125 6.83 10.60 -25.58
CA ALA A 125 8.25 10.92 -25.61
C ALA A 125 8.86 10.72 -27.01
N LYS A 126 9.68 11.69 -27.44
CA LYS A 126 10.39 11.65 -28.73
C LYS A 126 11.42 10.53 -28.80
N GLY A 127 12.09 10.23 -27.68
CA GLY A 127 13.13 9.19 -27.59
C GLY A 127 12.61 7.74 -27.55
N GLY A 128 11.29 7.53 -27.60
CA GLY A 128 10.66 6.21 -27.48
C GLY A 128 10.03 5.96 -26.11
N ARG A 129 9.95 4.70 -25.69
CA ARG A 129 9.29 4.30 -24.43
C ARG A 129 10.31 3.65 -23.50
N VAL A 130 10.42 4.17 -22.28
CA VAL A 130 11.17 3.52 -21.21
C VAL A 130 10.19 2.82 -20.28
N VAL A 131 10.41 1.53 -20.08
CA VAL A 131 9.65 0.70 -19.14
C VAL A 131 10.53 0.46 -17.92
N THR A 132 10.01 0.73 -16.72
CA THR A 132 10.72 0.45 -15.47
C THR A 132 10.04 -0.69 -14.76
N TRP A 133 10.77 -1.77 -14.54
CA TRP A 133 10.34 -2.94 -13.79
C TRP A 133 11.05 -2.99 -12.44
N ARG A 134 10.35 -3.42 -11.40
CA ARG A 134 10.90 -3.55 -10.04
C ARG A 134 10.79 -5.00 -9.56
N PRO A 135 11.66 -5.43 -8.63
CA PRO A 135 11.50 -6.72 -7.96
C PRO A 135 10.08 -6.90 -7.42
N HIS A 136 9.58 -8.14 -7.48
CA HIS A 136 8.22 -8.53 -7.11
C HIS A 136 7.10 -7.79 -7.87
N HIS A 137 7.34 -7.34 -9.11
CA HIS A 137 6.27 -6.78 -9.96
C HIS A 137 5.08 -7.74 -10.10
N HIS A 138 5.34 -9.04 -10.26
CA HIS A 138 4.31 -10.08 -10.37
C HIS A 138 3.36 -10.11 -9.16
N LEU A 139 3.85 -9.82 -7.94
CA LEU A 139 2.98 -9.71 -6.77
C LEU A 139 2.06 -8.50 -6.83
N GLN A 140 2.53 -7.38 -7.41
CA GLN A 140 1.68 -6.20 -7.58
C GLN A 140 0.65 -6.39 -8.70
N GLU A 141 1.00 -7.13 -9.74
CA GLU A 141 0.08 -7.53 -10.81
C GLU A 141 -1.00 -8.48 -10.26
N ALA A 142 -0.60 -9.53 -9.55
CA ALA A 142 -1.52 -10.43 -8.86
C ALA A 142 -2.43 -9.68 -7.86
N ALA A 143 -1.90 -8.71 -7.11
CA ALA A 143 -2.68 -7.86 -6.24
C ALA A 143 -3.75 -7.04 -6.98
N ARG A 144 -3.44 -6.54 -8.18
CA ARG A 144 -4.42 -5.81 -9.02
C ARG A 144 -5.50 -6.74 -9.55
N GLN A 145 -5.13 -7.94 -9.98
CA GLN A 145 -6.07 -8.97 -10.41
C GLN A 145 -6.99 -9.37 -9.25
N GLN A 146 -6.43 -9.62 -8.06
CA GLN A 146 -7.20 -9.94 -6.86
C GLN A 146 -8.15 -8.81 -6.47
N ALA A 147 -7.73 -7.54 -6.56
CA ALA A 147 -8.60 -6.41 -6.24
C ALA A 147 -9.75 -6.21 -7.24
N ALA A 148 -9.69 -6.83 -8.42
CA ALA A 148 -10.79 -6.84 -9.38
C ALA A 148 -11.90 -7.83 -8.96
N ASP A 149 -11.62 -8.79 -8.08
CA ASP A 149 -12.59 -9.76 -7.57
C ASP A 149 -13.72 -9.05 -6.79
N PRO A 150 -15.00 -9.27 -7.15
CA PRO A 150 -16.15 -8.71 -6.44
C PRO A 150 -16.19 -9.03 -4.95
N THR A 151 -15.77 -10.23 -4.54
CA THR A 151 -15.74 -10.67 -3.14
C THR A 151 -14.69 -9.90 -2.35
N TRP A 152 -13.51 -9.70 -2.94
CA TRP A 152 -12.45 -8.86 -2.37
C TRP A 152 -12.95 -7.42 -2.22
N GLN A 153 -13.63 -6.87 -3.24
CA GLN A 153 -14.16 -5.52 -3.19
C GLN A 153 -15.24 -5.35 -2.11
N ALA A 154 -16.13 -6.33 -1.97
CA ALA A 154 -17.16 -6.32 -0.94
C ALA A 154 -16.54 -6.29 0.46
N ASP A 155 -15.55 -7.15 0.73
CA ASP A 155 -14.84 -7.17 2.01
C ASP A 155 -14.07 -5.87 2.26
N TYR A 156 -13.33 -5.36 1.28
CA TYR A 156 -12.61 -4.10 1.41
C TYR A 156 -13.57 -2.94 1.73
N ARG A 157 -14.71 -2.85 1.03
CA ARG A 157 -15.74 -1.81 1.26
C ARG A 157 -16.42 -1.96 2.62
N ARG A 158 -16.63 -3.19 3.09
CA ARG A 158 -17.23 -3.48 4.41
C ARG A 158 -16.37 -2.94 5.55
N TRP A 159 -15.06 -3.15 5.50
CA TRP A 159 -14.18 -2.86 6.64
C TRP A 159 -13.51 -1.49 6.59
N ARG A 160 -13.30 -0.92 5.40
CA ARG A 160 -12.67 0.40 5.21
C ARG A 160 -13.29 1.54 6.06
N PRO A 161 -14.63 1.68 6.18
CA PRO A 161 -15.23 2.81 6.91
C PRO A 161 -14.80 2.90 8.37
N ALA A 162 -14.54 1.77 9.04
CA ALA A 162 -14.10 1.77 10.43
C ALA A 162 -12.72 2.42 10.59
N VAL A 163 -11.77 2.09 9.70
CA VAL A 163 -10.42 2.65 9.70
C VAL A 163 -10.44 4.13 9.33
N GLU A 164 -11.18 4.49 8.28
CA GLU A 164 -11.26 5.88 7.82
C GLU A 164 -11.90 6.80 8.87
N ARG A 165 -12.87 6.31 9.63
CA ARG A 165 -13.46 7.04 10.74
C ARG A 165 -12.44 7.33 11.84
N THR A 166 -11.61 6.36 12.21
CA THR A 166 -10.53 6.57 13.19
C THR A 166 -9.51 7.60 12.70
N ILE A 167 -9.11 7.53 11.41
CA ILE A 167 -8.21 8.52 10.81
C ILE A 167 -8.86 9.91 10.81
N ALA A 168 -10.15 10.00 10.48
CA ALA A 168 -10.89 11.27 10.49
C ALA A 168 -10.86 11.90 11.89
N TRP A 169 -11.11 11.14 12.95
CA TRP A 169 -11.00 11.64 14.33
C TRP A 169 -9.57 12.08 14.69
N LEU A 170 -8.56 11.33 14.22
CA LEU A 170 -7.16 11.68 14.44
C LEU A 170 -6.81 13.03 13.80
N VAL A 171 -7.28 13.31 12.58
CA VAL A 171 -6.92 14.56 11.86
C VAL A 171 -7.92 15.71 12.06
N HIS A 172 -9.04 15.48 12.75
CA HIS A 172 -10.09 16.47 13.00
C HIS A 172 -9.57 17.71 13.77
N ARG A 173 -10.24 18.88 13.63
CA ARG A 173 -9.84 20.18 14.21
C ARG A 173 -8.42 20.65 13.82
N GLY A 174 -8.06 20.62 12.54
CA GLY A 174 -6.79 21.18 12.05
C GLY A 174 -5.55 20.30 12.30
N ASN A 175 -5.73 19.08 12.80
CA ASN A 175 -4.65 18.17 13.22
C ASN A 175 -4.07 17.31 12.08
N ARG A 176 -4.22 17.78 10.83
CA ARG A 176 -3.69 17.09 9.64
C ARG A 176 -2.19 17.30 9.44
N ARG A 177 -1.62 18.31 10.13
CA ARG A 177 -0.17 18.58 10.16
C ARG A 177 0.32 18.44 11.60
N LEU A 178 1.52 17.88 11.77
CA LEU A 178 2.15 17.83 13.07
C LEU A 178 2.55 19.26 13.50
N PRO A 179 2.24 19.67 14.74
CA PRO A 179 2.61 21.00 15.25
C PRO A 179 4.09 21.09 15.66
N CYS A 180 4.89 20.05 15.37
CA CYS A 180 6.28 19.96 15.78
C CYS A 180 7.15 19.42 14.65
N ARG A 181 8.45 19.73 14.72
CA ARG A 181 9.49 19.16 13.86
C ARG A 181 10.25 18.08 14.62
N GLY A 182 10.71 17.07 13.88
CA GLY A 182 11.45 15.94 14.42
C GLY A 182 10.56 14.74 14.75
N THR A 183 11.08 13.54 14.48
CA THR A 183 10.36 12.27 14.60
C THR A 183 9.94 11.97 16.03
N ILE A 184 10.81 12.22 17.02
CA ILE A 184 10.53 11.96 18.44
C ILE A 184 9.35 12.80 18.94
N LYS A 185 9.36 14.11 18.66
CA LYS A 185 8.28 15.01 19.07
C LYS A 185 6.98 14.66 18.35
N GLY A 186 7.05 14.35 17.05
CA GLY A 186 5.91 13.91 16.25
C GLY A 186 5.28 12.61 16.76
N GLU A 187 6.10 11.62 17.09
CA GLU A 187 5.68 10.33 17.65
C GLU A 187 4.99 10.52 19.00
N ARG A 188 5.58 11.29 19.92
CA ARG A 188 4.94 11.62 21.20
C ARG A 188 3.58 12.27 20.99
N TRP A 189 3.49 13.25 20.10
CA TRP A 189 2.24 13.95 19.81
C TRP A 189 1.15 13.02 19.27
N ILE A 190 1.48 12.16 18.29
CA ILE A 190 0.52 11.20 17.72
C ILE A 190 0.05 10.21 18.79
N ARG A 191 0.97 9.69 19.62
CA ARG A 191 0.63 8.74 20.69
C ARG A 191 -0.30 9.34 21.73
N HIS A 192 -0.05 10.56 22.19
CA HIS A 192 -0.94 11.25 23.14
C HIS A 192 -2.33 11.45 22.55
N ARG A 193 -2.41 11.84 21.28
CA ARG A 193 -3.68 12.04 20.60
C ARG A 193 -4.45 10.73 20.41
N ALA A 194 -3.76 9.65 20.04
CA ALA A 194 -4.35 8.32 19.96
C ALA A 194 -4.86 7.83 21.32
N ALA A 195 -4.09 8.05 22.39
CA ALA A 195 -4.51 7.72 23.76
C ALA A 195 -5.76 8.48 24.17
N ALA A 196 -5.83 9.80 23.91
CA ALA A 196 -7.02 10.61 24.20
C ALA A 196 -8.25 10.14 23.40
N LEU A 197 -8.09 9.73 22.14
CA LEU A 197 -9.18 9.16 21.34
C LEU A 197 -9.65 7.82 21.89
N ASN A 198 -8.73 6.95 22.31
CA ASN A 198 -9.06 5.68 22.95
C ASN A 198 -9.81 5.92 24.27
N LEU A 199 -9.35 6.84 25.11
CA LEU A 199 -10.02 7.20 26.36
C LEU A 199 -11.43 7.74 26.10
N ARG A 200 -11.60 8.67 25.16
CA ARG A 200 -12.92 9.16 24.75
C ARG A 200 -13.84 8.02 24.28
N ARG A 201 -13.30 7.06 23.52
CA ARG A 201 -14.07 5.90 23.08
C ARG A 201 -14.49 5.03 24.26
N LEU A 202 -13.60 4.77 25.22
CA LEU A 202 -13.91 4.01 26.42
C LEU A 202 -14.99 4.70 27.25
N ILE A 203 -14.89 6.02 27.46
CA ILE A 203 -15.92 6.82 28.15
C ILE A 203 -17.28 6.67 27.47
N ASN A 204 -17.31 6.79 26.14
CA ASN A 204 -18.55 6.57 25.37
C ASN A 204 -19.10 5.14 25.45
N LEU A 205 -18.25 4.16 25.80
CA LEU A 205 -18.62 2.76 26.02
C LEU A 205 -18.94 2.46 27.51
N GLY A 206 -19.04 3.49 28.36
CA GLY A 206 -19.38 3.33 29.77
C GLY A 206 -18.18 3.14 30.69
N LEU A 207 -16.99 3.63 30.30
CA LEU A 207 -15.88 3.78 31.25
C LEU A 207 -16.23 4.89 32.24
N ASP A 208 -16.25 4.52 33.52
CA ASP A 208 -16.51 5.41 34.64
C ASP A 208 -15.41 5.27 35.70
N HIS A 209 -15.24 6.32 36.51
CA HIS A 209 -14.25 6.37 37.57
C HIS A 209 -14.89 6.86 38.87
N HIS A 210 -15.07 5.95 39.83
CA HIS A 210 -15.64 6.22 41.14
C HIS A 210 -14.69 5.75 42.23
N ASN A 211 -14.48 6.58 43.27
CA ASN A 211 -13.66 6.26 44.45
C ASN A 211 -12.27 5.66 44.13
N GLY A 212 -11.59 6.18 43.11
CA GLY A 212 -10.25 5.71 42.72
C GLY A 212 -10.24 4.43 41.88
N THR A 213 -11.40 3.90 41.51
CA THR A 213 -11.54 2.67 40.73
C THR A 213 -12.09 2.98 39.34
N TRP A 214 -11.44 2.46 38.31
CA TRP A 214 -11.96 2.49 36.93
C TRP A 214 -12.85 1.27 36.69
N THR A 215 -14.06 1.51 36.19
CA THR A 215 -14.99 0.45 35.80
C THR A 215 -15.47 0.68 34.38
N LEU A 216 -15.66 -0.40 33.63
CA LEU A 216 -16.19 -0.35 32.26
C LEU A 216 -17.44 -1.23 32.25
N ALA A 217 -18.60 -0.65 31.95
CA ALA A 217 -19.84 -1.42 31.84
C ALA A 217 -19.67 -2.53 30.78
N PRO A 218 -19.93 -3.81 31.12
CA PRO A 218 -19.83 -4.88 30.14
C PRO A 218 -20.84 -4.63 29.02
N THR A 219 -20.36 -4.61 27.78
CA THR A 219 -21.24 -4.52 26.61
C THR A 219 -22.01 -5.85 26.53
N SER A 220 -23.32 -5.82 26.76
CA SER A 220 -24.16 -7.01 26.54
C SER A 220 -24.14 -7.36 25.05
N PRO A 221 -24.00 -8.64 24.69
CA PRO A 221 -23.87 -9.08 23.29
C PRO A 221 -25.11 -8.80 22.44
#